data_AF-A0A5C6A9S1-F1
#
_entry.id   AF-A0A5C6A9S1-F1
#
_cell.length_a   1.000
_cell.length_b   1.000
_cell.length_c   1.000
_cell.angle_alpha   90.00
_cell.angle_beta   90.00
_cell.angle_gamma   90.00
#
_symmetry.space_group_name_H-M   'P 1'
#
loop_
_entity.id
_entity.type
_entity.pdbx_description
1 polymer ?
#
loop_
_entity_poly.entity_id
_entity_poly.type
_entity_poly.pdbx_seq_one_letter_code
_entity_poly.pdbx_strand_id
1 'polypeptide(L)'
;MTRRRFAFWIGMGLFGVAERLRADSLDALAESLMKATDTPAAPPEPLAATVVTSEMPVHWQATHNRTWRWVQREQLVDGEWRLTGMTTPVRRDNGEPLADVDGYLDDEAIPESYRTAFDDLVDANGGSVDLVTDHGVSADDDAPGPDASPHRKARHGRPPSRWLRSLNAAELSVWLASVTPPEAGVHGMTFEEHLTRDHLFDADRLAGLTERELEKLHGAAHHGY
;
A
#
# COMPACT_ATOMS: atom_id res chain seq x y z
N MET A 1 -23.38 -29.42 10.00
CA MET A 1 -22.36 -29.89 10.97
C MET A 1 -22.41 -29.00 12.21
N THR A 2 -22.36 -29.58 13.42
CA THR A 2 -22.42 -28.81 14.68
C THR A 2 -21.03 -28.27 15.06
N ARG A 3 -20.97 -27.06 15.64
CA ARG A 3 -19.72 -26.35 16.03
C ARG A 3 -18.74 -27.22 16.86
N ARG A 4 -19.26 -28.19 17.63
CA ARG A 4 -18.46 -29.13 18.42
C ARG A 4 -17.66 -30.14 17.57
N ARG A 5 -18.16 -30.52 16.39
CA ARG A 5 -17.44 -31.43 15.48
C ARG A 5 -16.31 -30.73 14.73
N PHE A 6 -16.44 -29.44 14.45
CA PHE A 6 -15.41 -28.66 13.76
C PHE A 6 -14.16 -28.44 14.63
N ALA A 7 -14.36 -28.08 15.91
CA ALA A 7 -13.25 -27.90 16.86
C ALA A 7 -12.45 -29.20 17.09
N PHE A 8 -13.13 -30.35 17.10
CA PHE A 8 -12.49 -31.66 17.25
C PHE A 8 -11.53 -31.98 16.08
N TRP A 9 -11.93 -31.67 14.84
CA TRP A 9 -11.09 -31.91 13.66
C TRP A 9 -9.89 -30.95 13.56
N ILE A 10 -10.06 -29.69 13.97
CA ILE A 10 -8.93 -28.74 14.04
C ILE A 10 -7.90 -29.19 15.10
N GLY A 11 -8.37 -29.65 16.26
CA GLY A 11 -7.49 -30.16 17.31
C GLY A 11 -6.66 -31.38 16.87
N MET A 12 -7.27 -32.33 16.17
CA MET A 12 -6.56 -33.52 15.66
C MET A 12 -5.57 -33.18 14.53
N GLY A 13 -5.89 -32.18 13.68
CA GLY A 13 -5.01 -31.74 12.60
C GLY A 13 -3.72 -31.05 13.10
N LEU A 14 -3.83 -30.22 14.14
CA LEU A 14 -2.67 -29.52 14.73
C LEU A 14 -1.71 -30.47 15.46
N PHE A 15 -2.23 -31.53 16.09
CA PHE A 15 -1.37 -32.52 16.77
C PHE A 15 -0.54 -33.34 15.78
N GLY A 16 -1.10 -33.69 14.61
CA GLY A 16 -0.38 -34.42 13.57
C GLY A 16 0.71 -33.62 12.85
N VAL A 17 0.58 -32.29 12.78
CA VAL A 17 1.63 -31.42 12.20
C VAL A 17 2.77 -31.20 13.19
N ALA A 18 2.47 -31.07 14.49
CA ALA A 18 3.49 -30.97 15.53
C ALA A 18 4.35 -32.24 15.66
N GLU A 19 3.76 -33.42 15.46
CA GLU A 19 4.49 -34.69 15.54
C GLU A 19 5.37 -34.96 14.30
N ARG A 20 5.09 -34.30 13.17
CA ARG A 20 5.91 -34.38 11.95
C ARG A 20 7.03 -33.35 11.91
N LEU A 21 6.93 -32.28 12.70
CA LEU A 21 7.99 -31.28 12.95
C LEU A 21 8.91 -31.68 14.12
N ARG A 22 9.16 -32.99 14.26
CA ARG A 22 9.99 -33.62 15.31
C ARG A 22 11.22 -32.80 15.71
N ALA A 23 11.50 -32.90 17.01
CA ALA A 23 12.56 -32.27 17.81
C ALA A 23 13.96 -32.24 17.19
N ASP A 24 14.26 -33.09 16.20
CA ASP A 24 15.53 -33.14 15.49
C ASP A 24 15.87 -31.83 14.75
N SER A 25 14.86 -31.05 14.34
CA SER A 25 15.09 -29.77 13.64
C SER A 25 15.53 -28.64 14.58
N LEU A 26 15.13 -28.68 15.85
CA LEU A 26 15.52 -27.66 16.84
C LEU A 26 16.93 -27.90 17.37
N ASP A 27 17.31 -29.17 17.58
CA ASP A 27 18.67 -29.51 17.99
C ASP A 27 19.69 -29.20 16.89
N ALA A 28 19.36 -29.44 15.62
CA ALA A 28 20.22 -29.06 14.49
C ALA A 28 20.42 -27.53 14.38
N LEU A 29 19.37 -26.75 14.68
CA LEU A 29 19.45 -25.28 14.67
C LEU A 29 20.29 -24.76 15.84
N ALA A 30 20.12 -25.34 17.03
CA ALA A 30 20.93 -25.03 18.21
C ALA A 30 22.41 -25.40 18.02
N GLU A 31 22.72 -26.56 17.42
CA GLU A 31 24.08 -26.96 17.09
C GLU A 31 24.74 -25.99 16.09
N SER A 32 23.98 -25.51 15.09
CA SER A 32 24.50 -24.53 14.12
C SER A 32 24.85 -23.18 14.77
N LEU A 33 24.05 -22.73 15.74
CA LEU A 33 24.28 -21.48 16.45
C LEU A 33 25.50 -21.56 17.38
N MET A 34 25.69 -22.68 18.07
CA MET A 34 26.88 -22.87 18.91
C MET A 34 28.18 -22.94 18.10
N LYS A 35 28.16 -23.60 16.93
CA LYS A 35 29.32 -23.62 16.01
C LYS A 35 29.72 -22.25 15.48
N ALA A 36 28.78 -21.31 15.34
CA ALA A 36 29.09 -19.95 14.86
C ALA A 36 29.84 -19.12 15.92
N THR A 37 29.65 -19.41 17.21
CA THR A 37 30.31 -18.72 18.32
C THR A 37 31.71 -19.25 18.67
N ASP A 38 32.08 -20.44 18.22
CA ASP A 38 33.37 -21.09 18.57
C ASP A 38 34.51 -20.79 17.58
N THR A 39 34.37 -19.80 16.69
CA THR A 39 35.49 -19.37 15.85
C THR A 39 36.43 -18.48 16.69
N PRO A 40 37.66 -18.93 17.01
CA PRO A 40 38.58 -18.14 17.82
C PRO A 40 39.04 -16.90 17.05
N ALA A 41 38.79 -15.74 17.64
CA ALA A 41 39.15 -14.43 17.10
C ALA A 41 40.67 -14.33 16.89
N ALA A 42 41.08 -14.19 15.63
CA ALA A 42 42.41 -13.70 15.28
C ALA A 42 42.56 -12.23 15.71
N PRO A 43 43.78 -11.74 16.02
CA PRO A 43 44.00 -10.38 16.47
C PRO A 43 43.52 -9.36 15.42
N PRO A 44 42.84 -8.26 15.82
CA PRO A 44 42.32 -7.30 14.87
C PRO A 44 43.45 -6.52 14.22
N GLU A 45 43.66 -6.73 12.93
CA GLU A 45 44.34 -5.73 12.09
C GLU A 45 43.50 -4.45 12.06
N PRO A 46 44.11 -3.26 11.96
CA PRO A 46 43.38 -2.00 11.88
C PRO A 46 42.60 -1.93 10.57
N LEU A 47 41.37 -2.44 10.61
CA LEU A 47 40.39 -2.31 9.54
C LEU A 47 40.13 -0.82 9.35
N ALA A 48 40.64 -0.29 8.24
CA ALA A 48 40.18 0.95 7.67
C ALA A 48 38.65 0.93 7.69
N ALA A 49 38.07 1.89 8.40
CA ALA A 49 36.62 2.04 8.53
C ALA A 49 36.02 2.20 7.13
N THR A 50 35.63 1.08 6.55
CA THR A 50 34.76 1.07 5.38
C THR A 50 33.42 1.47 5.95
N VAL A 51 33.12 2.77 5.87
CA VAL A 51 31.79 3.29 6.14
C VAL A 51 30.90 2.65 5.08
N VAL A 52 30.29 1.52 5.42
CA VAL A 52 29.17 0.97 4.67
C VAL A 52 28.03 1.93 4.98
N THR A 53 27.91 2.99 4.18
CA THR A 53 26.68 3.75 4.09
C THR A 53 25.62 2.75 3.66
N SER A 54 24.85 2.25 4.62
CA SER A 54 23.65 1.47 4.35
C SER A 54 22.70 2.38 3.61
N GLU A 55 22.74 2.35 2.28
CA GLU A 55 21.75 3.03 1.45
C GLU A 55 20.38 2.54 1.91
N MET A 56 19.51 3.49 2.29
CA MET A 56 18.17 3.17 2.76
C MET A 56 17.43 2.43 1.63
N PRO A 57 16.67 1.37 1.93
CA PRO A 57 15.90 0.67 0.91
C PRO A 57 14.97 1.64 0.16
N VAL A 58 15.10 1.67 -1.17
CA VAL A 58 14.24 2.44 -2.06
C VAL A 58 13.33 1.47 -2.80
N HIS A 59 12.04 1.78 -2.82
CA HIS A 59 11.01 1.04 -3.56
C HIS A 59 10.41 1.95 -4.63
N TRP A 60 10.20 1.41 -5.83
CA TRP A 60 9.61 2.14 -6.95
C TRP A 60 8.31 1.48 -7.37
N GLN A 61 7.29 2.28 -7.63
CA GLN A 61 5.97 1.80 -8.02
C GLN A 61 5.42 2.58 -9.21
N ALA A 62 5.03 1.88 -10.27
CA ALA A 62 4.27 2.46 -11.38
C ALA A 62 2.80 2.62 -10.97
N THR A 63 2.27 3.82 -11.11
CA THR A 63 0.91 4.20 -10.71
C THR A 63 0.20 4.91 -11.86
N HIS A 64 -1.12 4.84 -11.91
CA HIS A 64 -1.92 5.50 -12.94
C HIS A 64 -3.35 5.78 -12.48
N ASN A 65 -4.03 6.67 -13.21
CA ASN A 65 -5.47 6.84 -13.16
C ASN A 65 -6.06 6.79 -14.59
N ARG A 66 -7.27 7.33 -14.78
CA ARG A 66 -7.94 7.34 -16.09
C ARG A 66 -7.21 8.21 -17.13
N THR A 67 -6.56 9.29 -16.69
CA THR A 67 -5.99 10.31 -17.57
C THR A 67 -4.46 10.27 -17.57
N TRP A 68 -3.85 9.94 -16.43
CA TRP A 68 -2.43 10.13 -16.15
C TRP A 68 -1.75 8.82 -15.70
N ARG A 69 -0.46 8.71 -15.98
CA ARG A 69 0.47 7.69 -15.45
C ARG A 69 1.68 8.38 -14.82
N TRP A 70 2.24 7.82 -13.75
CA TRP A 70 3.43 8.34 -13.06
C TRP A 70 4.14 7.23 -12.29
N VAL A 71 5.37 7.48 -11.83
CA VAL A 71 6.11 6.57 -10.95
C VAL A 71 6.28 7.22 -9.59
N GLN A 72 6.08 6.44 -8.53
CA GLN A 72 6.28 6.84 -7.14
C GLN A 72 7.56 6.20 -6.59
N ARG A 73 8.31 6.97 -5.81
CA ARG A 73 9.48 6.52 -5.05
C ARG A 73 9.16 6.51 -3.57
N GLU A 74 9.26 5.35 -2.96
CA GLU A 74 9.12 5.17 -1.52
C GLU A 74 10.48 4.86 -0.90
N GLN A 75 10.75 5.39 0.30
CA GLN A 75 11.92 5.03 1.09
C GLN A 75 11.49 4.54 2.46
N LEU A 76 12.22 3.56 2.98
CA LEU A 76 11.99 3.05 4.33
C LEU A 76 12.63 3.99 5.36
N VAL A 77 11.84 4.86 5.98
CA VAL A 77 12.26 5.83 7.01
C VAL A 77 11.67 5.40 8.34
N ASP A 78 12.52 5.22 9.36
CA ASP A 78 12.10 4.82 10.71
C ASP A 78 11.26 3.53 10.75
N GLY A 79 11.51 2.59 9.83
CA GLY A 79 10.77 1.33 9.72
C GLY A 79 9.43 1.44 8.98
N GLU A 80 9.10 2.62 8.44
CA GLU A 80 7.88 2.87 7.67
C GLU A 80 8.22 3.25 6.22
N TRP A 81 7.46 2.72 5.26
CA TRP A 81 7.57 3.18 3.87
C TRP A 81 6.92 4.55 3.73
N ARG A 82 7.69 5.54 3.29
CA ARG A 82 7.21 6.90 3.04
C ARG A 82 7.42 7.28 1.60
N LEU A 83 6.41 7.91 0.99
CA LEU A 83 6.53 8.51 -0.32
C LEU A 83 7.55 9.66 -0.27
N THR A 84 8.62 9.53 -1.04
CA THR A 84 9.74 10.50 -1.09
C THR A 84 9.85 11.22 -2.42
N GLY A 85 8.98 10.91 -3.36
CA GLY A 85 8.86 11.63 -4.62
C GLY A 85 7.98 10.90 -5.62
N MET A 86 7.57 11.63 -6.64
CA MET A 86 6.83 11.10 -7.79
C MET A 86 7.30 11.79 -9.06
N THR A 87 7.24 11.11 -10.19
CA THR A 87 7.61 11.68 -11.50
C THR A 87 6.49 12.57 -12.03
N THR A 88 6.82 13.42 -12.98
CA THR A 88 5.82 14.27 -13.64
C THR A 88 4.73 13.37 -14.25
N PRO A 89 3.46 13.58 -13.93
CA PRO A 89 2.38 12.80 -14.52
C PRO A 89 2.39 12.96 -16.03
N VAL A 90 2.32 11.84 -16.75
CA VAL A 90 2.28 11.78 -18.20
C VAL A 90 0.88 11.33 -18.61
N ARG A 91 0.28 12.00 -19.59
CA ARG A 91 -1.03 11.63 -20.12
C ARG A 91 -0.97 10.25 -20.78
N ARG A 92 -1.98 9.43 -20.53
CA ARG A 92 -2.03 8.06 -21.05
C ARG A 92 -2.39 7.97 -22.52
N ASP A 93 -3.16 8.93 -23.01
CA ASP A 93 -3.67 8.95 -24.37
C ASP A 93 -2.65 9.49 -25.38
N ASN A 94 -1.85 10.47 -25.00
CA ASN A 94 -0.92 11.13 -25.91
C ASN A 94 0.53 11.24 -25.41
N GLY A 95 0.83 10.80 -24.19
CA GLY A 95 2.18 10.87 -23.63
C GLY A 95 2.64 12.28 -23.26
N GLU A 96 1.76 13.28 -23.28
CA GLU A 96 2.14 14.64 -22.89
C GLU A 96 2.35 14.73 -21.37
N PRO A 97 3.49 15.26 -20.89
CA PRO A 97 3.68 15.52 -19.48
C PRO A 97 2.76 16.64 -18.99
N LEU A 98 2.41 16.61 -17.71
CA LEU A 98 1.70 17.69 -17.04
C LEU A 98 2.58 18.96 -17.09
N ALA A 99 2.07 20.03 -17.70
CA ALA A 99 2.80 21.26 -17.92
C ALA A 99 2.84 22.16 -16.67
N ASP A 100 3.91 22.98 -16.57
CA ASP A 100 4.06 24.08 -15.60
C ASP A 100 4.00 23.67 -14.12
N VAL A 101 4.65 22.55 -13.77
CA VAL A 101 4.65 22.03 -12.40
C VAL A 101 6.06 21.70 -11.93
N ASP A 102 6.43 22.24 -10.78
CA ASP A 102 7.67 21.95 -10.07
C ASP A 102 7.46 20.86 -8.98
N GLY A 103 8.56 20.29 -8.49
CA GLY A 103 8.53 19.38 -7.33
C GLY A 103 8.43 17.89 -7.66
N TYR A 104 8.44 17.53 -8.93
CA TYR A 104 8.49 16.15 -9.39
C TYR A 104 9.94 15.63 -9.47
N LEU A 105 10.10 14.32 -9.37
CA LEU A 105 11.37 13.65 -9.61
C LEU A 105 11.71 13.73 -11.10
N ASP A 106 12.99 13.95 -11.36
CA ASP A 106 13.55 13.83 -12.70
C ASP A 106 13.36 12.41 -13.23
N ASP A 107 13.01 12.28 -14.52
CA ASP A 107 12.87 10.99 -15.19
C ASP A 107 14.20 10.22 -15.18
N GLU A 108 15.33 10.92 -15.14
CA GLU A 108 16.67 10.33 -14.98
C GLU A 108 16.87 9.61 -13.64
N ALA A 109 16.08 9.94 -12.60
CA ALA A 109 16.13 9.26 -11.31
C ALA A 109 15.40 7.90 -11.32
N ILE A 110 14.53 7.67 -12.30
CA ILE A 110 13.73 6.44 -12.41
C ILE A 110 14.65 5.29 -12.88
N PRO A 111 14.62 4.10 -12.25
CA PRO A 111 15.33 2.94 -12.77
C PRO A 111 14.82 2.57 -14.17
N GLU A 112 15.72 2.15 -15.05
CA GLU A 112 15.41 1.85 -16.47
C GLU A 112 14.23 0.89 -16.63
N SER A 113 14.10 -0.11 -15.76
CA SER A 113 12.99 -1.06 -15.75
C SER A 113 11.61 -0.42 -15.62
N TYR A 114 11.50 0.76 -14.98
CA TYR A 114 10.24 1.50 -14.81
C TYR A 114 10.02 2.55 -15.89
N ARG A 115 11.06 2.92 -16.66
CA ARG A 115 10.91 3.79 -17.83
C ARG A 115 10.28 3.01 -19.00
N THR A 116 10.76 1.79 -19.24
CA THR A 116 10.28 0.93 -20.34
C THR A 116 8.94 0.26 -20.04
N ALA A 117 8.64 0.02 -18.75
CA ALA A 117 7.43 -0.68 -18.31
C ALA A 117 6.11 -0.06 -18.77
N PHE A 118 6.09 1.18 -19.25
CA PHE A 118 4.87 1.83 -19.71
C PHE A 118 4.58 1.69 -21.20
N ASP A 119 5.60 1.43 -22.02
CA ASP A 119 5.46 1.31 -23.46
C ASP A 119 5.38 -0.17 -23.91
N ASP A 120 5.90 -1.09 -23.09
CA ASP A 120 5.86 -2.55 -23.32
C ASP A 120 4.71 -3.28 -22.58
N LEU A 121 3.75 -2.57 -21.98
CA LEU A 121 2.50 -3.17 -21.50
C LEU A 121 1.58 -3.50 -22.68
N VAL A 122 2.04 -4.43 -23.51
CA VAL A 122 1.23 -5.26 -24.39
C VAL A 122 1.02 -6.55 -23.61
N ASP A 123 -0.21 -7.05 -23.53
CA ASP A 123 -0.43 -8.33 -22.85
C ASP A 123 0.37 -9.45 -23.56
N ALA A 124 0.47 -10.62 -22.92
CA ALA A 124 1.18 -11.77 -23.48
C ALA A 124 0.62 -12.27 -24.84
N ASN A 125 -0.45 -11.67 -25.36
CA ASN A 125 -1.09 -12.00 -26.63
C ASN A 125 -0.95 -10.88 -27.70
N GLY A 126 -0.17 -9.82 -27.45
CA GLY A 126 0.05 -8.76 -28.44
C GLY A 126 -1.18 -7.87 -28.69
N GLY A 127 -2.18 -7.92 -27.82
CA GLY A 127 -3.30 -6.99 -27.84
C GLY A 127 -2.92 -5.70 -27.13
N SER A 128 -3.37 -4.54 -27.66
CA SER A 128 -3.48 -3.34 -26.82
C SER A 128 -4.23 -3.78 -25.57
N VAL A 129 -3.69 -3.50 -24.39
CA VAL A 129 -4.36 -3.79 -23.12
C VAL A 129 -5.66 -3.00 -23.10
N ASP A 130 -6.70 -3.60 -23.66
CA ASP A 130 -8.05 -3.36 -23.24
C ASP A 130 -7.96 -3.69 -21.76
N LEU A 131 -8.05 -2.63 -20.94
CA LEU A 131 -7.96 -2.69 -19.49
C LEU A 131 -8.96 -3.74 -19.04
N VAL A 132 -8.51 -5.00 -18.97
CA VAL A 132 -9.17 -6.05 -18.23
C VAL A 132 -9.33 -5.40 -16.89
N THR A 133 -10.59 -5.07 -16.61
CA THR A 133 -11.07 -4.63 -15.32
C THR A 133 -10.25 -5.39 -14.31
N ASP A 134 -9.41 -4.63 -13.62
CA ASP A 134 -8.94 -4.90 -12.28
C ASP A 134 -9.49 -6.23 -11.81
N HIS A 135 -8.66 -7.26 -11.71
CA HIS A 135 -8.98 -8.43 -10.90
C HIS A 135 -9.10 -8.00 -9.43
N GLY A 136 -9.99 -7.04 -9.13
CA GLY A 136 -11.28 -7.39 -8.60
C GLY A 136 -11.09 -8.17 -7.33
N VAL A 137 -10.54 -7.49 -6.33
CA VAL A 137 -10.98 -7.70 -4.96
C VAL A 137 -12.51 -7.79 -5.06
N SER A 138 -13.05 -8.97 -4.77
CA SER A 138 -14.48 -9.26 -4.92
C SER A 138 -15.29 -8.11 -4.33
N ALA A 139 -16.44 -7.75 -4.91
CA ALA A 139 -17.32 -6.74 -4.32
C ALA A 139 -17.68 -7.07 -2.84
N ASP A 140 -17.62 -8.35 -2.45
CA ASP A 140 -17.76 -8.81 -1.06
C ASP A 140 -16.53 -8.49 -0.19
N ASP A 141 -15.34 -8.51 -0.76
CA ASP A 141 -14.11 -8.07 -0.10
C ASP A 141 -13.98 -6.54 -0.11
N ASP A 142 -14.68 -5.83 -1.01
CA ASP A 142 -14.68 -4.37 -1.20
C ASP A 142 -15.76 -3.62 -0.37
N ALA A 143 -16.64 -4.35 0.33
CA ALA A 143 -17.68 -3.76 1.19
C ALA A 143 -17.09 -3.13 2.47
N PRO A 144 -17.43 -1.88 2.80
CA PRO A 144 -17.00 -1.23 4.03
C PRO A 144 -18.04 -1.34 5.13
N GLY A 145 -17.55 -1.32 6.38
CA GLY A 145 -18.36 -1.42 7.58
C GLY A 145 -17.49 -1.68 8.81
N PRO A 146 -18.08 -1.72 10.02
CA PRO A 146 -17.36 -2.14 11.23
C PRO A 146 -16.68 -3.50 11.06
N ASP A 147 -17.21 -4.34 10.16
CA ASP A 147 -16.75 -5.68 9.83
C ASP A 147 -15.68 -5.73 8.72
N ALA A 148 -15.21 -4.58 8.23
CA ALA A 148 -14.08 -4.54 7.30
C ALA A 148 -12.89 -5.30 7.89
N SER A 149 -12.32 -6.20 7.09
CA SER A 149 -11.32 -7.14 7.56
C SER A 149 -10.08 -6.43 8.13
N PRO A 150 -9.44 -6.96 9.18
CA PRO A 150 -8.31 -6.30 9.86
C PRO A 150 -7.15 -5.92 8.93
N HIS A 151 -6.95 -6.67 7.85
CA HIS A 151 -5.90 -6.39 6.87
C HIS A 151 -6.14 -5.11 6.04
N ARG A 152 -7.39 -4.62 5.94
CA ARG A 152 -7.71 -3.32 5.33
C ARG A 152 -7.44 -2.15 6.26
N LYS A 153 -7.88 -2.26 7.52
CA LYS A 153 -7.71 -1.20 8.54
C LYS A 153 -6.25 -0.90 8.87
N ALA A 154 -5.35 -1.87 8.62
CA ALA A 154 -3.94 -1.81 8.99
C ALA A 154 -3.00 -1.19 7.92
N ARG A 155 -3.51 -0.75 6.75
CA ARG A 155 -2.66 -0.23 5.67
C ARG A 155 -2.90 1.26 5.43
N HIS A 156 -2.16 2.10 6.16
CA HIS A 156 -2.05 3.52 5.87
C HIS A 156 -1.54 3.74 4.43
N GLY A 157 -2.21 4.64 3.68
CA GLY A 157 -1.74 5.09 2.37
C GLY A 157 -2.36 4.41 1.14
N ARG A 158 -3.36 3.53 1.28
CA ARG A 158 -4.16 3.08 0.12
C ARG A 158 -5.31 4.06 -0.17
N PRO A 159 -5.68 4.26 -1.45
CA PRO A 159 -6.81 5.09 -1.81
C PRO A 159 -8.10 4.51 -1.20
N PRO A 160 -9.07 5.37 -0.83
CA PRO A 160 -10.34 4.92 -0.26
C PRO A 160 -11.06 3.95 -1.18
N SER A 161 -11.88 3.09 -0.57
CA SER A 161 -12.64 2.06 -1.27
C SER A 161 -13.43 2.66 -2.43
N ARG A 162 -13.59 1.90 -3.52
CA ARG A 162 -14.40 2.36 -4.66
C ARG A 162 -15.83 2.66 -4.24
N TRP A 163 -16.35 1.87 -3.29
CA TRP A 163 -17.65 2.11 -2.69
C TRP A 163 -17.71 3.50 -2.05
N LEU A 164 -16.74 3.87 -1.22
CA LEU A 164 -16.77 5.14 -0.51
C LEU A 164 -16.73 6.32 -1.48
N ARG A 165 -15.89 6.22 -2.52
CA ARG A 165 -15.83 7.21 -3.61
C ARG A 165 -17.07 7.23 -4.50
N SER A 166 -17.90 6.19 -4.45
CA SER A 166 -19.15 6.09 -5.22
C SER A 166 -20.36 6.66 -4.50
N LEU A 167 -20.22 7.11 -3.25
CA LEU A 167 -21.31 7.75 -2.52
C LEU A 167 -21.46 9.23 -2.91
N ASN A 168 -22.70 9.73 -2.91
CA ASN A 168 -22.98 11.17 -3.00
C ASN A 168 -23.00 11.83 -1.60
N ALA A 169 -23.07 13.16 -1.53
CA ALA A 169 -23.02 13.90 -0.27
C ALA A 169 -24.05 13.44 0.77
N ALA A 170 -25.29 13.16 0.37
CA ALA A 170 -26.33 12.71 1.29
C ALA A 170 -26.03 11.30 1.85
N GLU A 171 -25.54 10.40 1.01
CA GLU A 171 -25.12 9.05 1.41
C GLU A 171 -23.89 9.10 2.32
N LEU A 172 -22.92 9.95 1.97
CA LEU A 172 -21.72 10.21 2.77
C LEU A 172 -22.09 10.74 4.15
N SER A 173 -22.98 11.74 4.27
CA SER A 173 -23.43 12.26 5.56
C SER A 173 -24.06 11.17 6.45
N VAL A 174 -24.94 10.34 5.89
CA VAL A 174 -25.57 9.22 6.63
C VAL A 174 -24.52 8.22 7.10
N TRP A 175 -23.59 7.86 6.21
CA TRP A 175 -22.54 6.91 6.55
C TRP A 175 -21.55 7.49 7.57
N LEU A 176 -21.09 8.73 7.39
CA LEU A 176 -20.18 9.42 8.29
C LEU A 176 -20.76 9.55 9.70
N ALA A 177 -22.08 9.66 9.85
CA ALA A 177 -22.72 9.62 11.16
C ALA A 177 -22.57 8.27 11.89
N SER A 178 -22.35 7.17 11.17
CA SER A 178 -22.23 5.81 11.72
C SER A 178 -20.81 5.39 12.11
N VAL A 179 -19.78 6.11 11.65
CA VAL A 179 -18.37 5.77 11.87
C VAL A 179 -17.67 6.80 12.77
N THR A 180 -16.53 6.44 13.34
CA THR A 180 -15.66 7.38 14.07
C THR A 180 -14.21 7.12 13.65
N PRO A 181 -13.81 7.62 12.46
CA PRO A 181 -12.44 7.50 12.01
C PRO A 181 -11.52 8.36 12.89
N PRO A 182 -10.24 7.98 13.05
CA PRO A 182 -9.25 8.83 13.68
C PRO A 182 -9.09 10.16 12.94
N GLU A 183 -8.73 11.19 13.69
CA GLU A 183 -8.46 12.52 13.14
C GLU A 183 -7.22 12.48 12.24
N ALA A 184 -7.33 13.06 11.06
CA ALA A 184 -6.23 13.27 10.14
C ALA A 184 -6.24 14.75 9.74
N GLY A 185 -5.23 15.49 10.16
CA GLY A 185 -5.08 16.91 9.82
C GLY A 185 -4.57 17.11 8.40
N VAL A 186 -4.88 18.27 7.82
CA VAL A 186 -4.33 18.74 6.54
C VAL A 186 -3.64 20.07 6.78
N HIS A 187 -2.42 20.24 6.26
CA HIS A 187 -1.68 21.50 6.33
C HIS A 187 -1.60 22.15 4.94
N GLY A 188 -2.01 23.42 4.85
CA GLY A 188 -1.80 24.26 3.66
C GLY A 188 -2.83 24.09 2.53
N MET A 189 -3.89 23.30 2.72
CA MET A 189 -5.03 23.19 1.81
C MET A 189 -6.29 22.78 2.58
N THR A 190 -7.45 22.88 1.93
CA THR A 190 -8.73 22.41 2.48
C THR A 190 -8.86 20.89 2.43
N PHE A 191 -9.74 20.31 3.25
CA PHE A 191 -10.04 18.87 3.19
C PHE A 191 -10.61 18.44 1.83
N GLU A 192 -11.42 19.29 1.18
CA GLU A 192 -11.98 19.02 -0.14
C GLU A 192 -10.89 18.91 -1.21
N GLU A 193 -9.95 19.87 -1.24
CA GLU A 193 -8.80 19.84 -2.15
C GLU A 193 -7.97 18.58 -1.94
N HIS A 194 -7.74 18.17 -0.68
CA HIS A 194 -6.99 16.96 -0.37
C HIS A 194 -7.76 15.69 -0.80
N LEU A 195 -9.06 15.62 -0.52
CA LEU A 195 -9.92 14.48 -0.87
C LEU A 195 -10.04 14.28 -2.39
N THR A 196 -10.14 15.37 -3.14
CA THR A 196 -10.26 15.31 -4.61
C THR A 196 -8.91 14.96 -5.27
N ARG A 197 -7.81 15.59 -4.81
CA ARG A 197 -6.47 15.39 -5.37
C ARG A 197 -5.87 14.03 -5.02
N ASP A 198 -5.85 13.68 -3.74
CA ASP A 198 -5.06 12.55 -3.24
C ASP A 198 -5.92 11.28 -3.04
N HIS A 199 -7.21 11.48 -2.75
CA HIS A 199 -8.15 10.39 -2.51
C HIS A 199 -9.12 10.15 -3.67
N LEU A 200 -9.01 10.91 -4.76
CA LEU A 200 -9.78 10.74 -6.00
C LEU A 200 -11.30 10.78 -5.79
N PHE A 201 -11.78 11.57 -4.83
CA PHE A 201 -13.20 11.90 -4.73
C PHE A 201 -13.60 12.86 -5.86
N ASP A 202 -14.84 12.72 -6.28
CA ASP A 202 -15.48 13.64 -7.22
C ASP A 202 -16.00 14.86 -6.44
N ALA A 203 -15.58 16.07 -6.84
CA ALA A 203 -15.97 17.31 -6.16
C ALA A 203 -17.50 17.51 -6.17
N ASP A 204 -18.17 17.13 -7.25
CA ASP A 204 -19.64 17.24 -7.36
C ASP A 204 -20.35 16.32 -6.34
N ARG A 205 -19.69 15.24 -5.93
CA ARG A 205 -20.22 14.31 -4.91
C ARG A 205 -19.94 14.76 -3.49
N LEU A 206 -18.90 15.58 -3.29
CA LEU A 206 -18.61 16.21 -2.00
C LEU A 206 -19.45 17.47 -1.75
N ALA A 207 -19.99 18.07 -2.82
CA ALA A 207 -20.80 19.28 -2.75
C ALA A 207 -21.99 19.12 -1.78
N GLY A 208 -21.99 19.96 -0.74
CA GLY A 208 -23.03 19.97 0.31
C GLY A 208 -22.63 19.30 1.62
N LEU A 209 -21.46 18.65 1.69
CA LEU A 209 -20.88 18.23 2.96
C LEU A 209 -20.40 19.45 3.76
N THR A 210 -20.58 19.39 5.09
CA THR A 210 -20.00 20.37 6.00
C THR A 210 -18.50 20.17 6.16
N GLU A 211 -17.77 21.21 6.59
CA GLU A 211 -16.33 21.12 6.85
C GLU A 211 -15.98 19.98 7.82
N ARG A 212 -16.79 19.80 8.88
CA ARG A 212 -16.63 18.69 9.84
C ARG A 212 -16.83 17.32 9.20
N GLU A 213 -17.71 17.20 8.20
CA GLU A 213 -17.92 15.96 7.46
C GLU A 213 -16.78 15.70 6.48
N LEU A 214 -16.25 16.73 5.83
CA LEU A 214 -15.06 16.62 4.97
C LEU A 214 -13.83 16.19 5.77
N GLU A 215 -13.61 16.79 6.95
CA GLU A 215 -12.57 16.37 7.90
C GLU A 215 -12.71 14.89 8.28
N LYS A 216 -13.93 14.47 8.60
CA LYS A 216 -14.22 13.09 8.99
C LYS A 216 -14.04 12.12 7.82
N LEU A 217 -14.46 12.50 6.61
CA LEU A 217 -14.27 11.73 5.38
C LEU A 217 -12.78 11.59 5.04
N HIS A 218 -12.01 12.65 5.25
CA HIS A 218 -10.56 12.65 5.11
C HIS A 218 -9.90 11.64 6.06
N GLY A 219 -10.26 11.67 7.35
CA GLY A 219 -9.81 10.66 8.31
C GLY A 219 -10.19 9.24 7.88
N ALA A 220 -11.43 9.04 7.42
CA ALA A 220 -11.86 7.74 6.91
C ALA A 220 -11.04 7.27 5.68
N ALA A 221 -10.77 8.17 4.74
CA ALA A 221 -10.00 7.85 3.55
C ALA A 221 -8.57 7.40 3.90
N HIS A 222 -7.91 8.09 4.83
CA HIS A 222 -6.57 7.69 5.32
C HIS A 222 -6.54 6.36 6.08
N HIS A 223 -7.68 5.96 6.65
CA HIS A 223 -7.83 4.70 7.37
C HIS A 223 -8.37 3.55 6.51
N GLY A 224 -8.46 3.74 5.19
CA GLY A 224 -8.77 2.69 4.23
C GLY A 224 -10.21 2.18 4.33
N TYR A 225 -11.14 3.03 4.74
CA TYR A 225 -12.58 2.77 4.59
C TYR A 225 -13.00 2.74 3.12
#